data_AF-A0A7V0QHI7-F1
#
_entry.id   AF-A0A7V0QHI7-F1
#
_cell.length_a   1.000
_cell.length_b   1.000
_cell.length_c   1.000
_cell.angle_alpha   90.00
_cell.angle_beta   90.00
_cell.angle_gamma   90.00
#
_symmetry.space_group_name_H-M   'P 1'
#
loop_
_entity.id
_entity.type
_entity.pdbx_description
1 polymer ?
#
loop_
_entity_poly.entity_id
_entity_poly.type
_entity_poly.pdbx_seq_one_letter_code
_entity_poly.pdbx_strand_id
1 'polypeptide(L)'
;SNYAIGYVGFSGPPTVSFLYEDLYSLDVPREITGAYFTNTTYAYLSMRDGDAFAKKFGGDSGSDPDWFKLTITGIGESGSKTGEVDFYLADYRFDDNSKDYIVDKWTWVDLSSLGEVVALQFALSSSDSGEWGMNTPAYFAMDDLNGAPPVPIPGAVWLFGSGIVGLFCLRRRNAEN
;
A
#
# COMPACT_ATOMS: atom_id res chain seq x y z
N SER A 1 -3.66 -12.34 11.65
CA SER A 1 -3.59 -10.95 11.18
C SER A 1 -2.29 -10.38 11.68
N ASN A 2 -1.44 -9.92 10.75
CA ASN A 2 -0.08 -9.49 11.04
C ASN A 2 0.05 -8.04 10.61
N TYR A 3 -0.27 -7.11 11.52
CA TYR A 3 -0.11 -5.68 11.25
C TYR A 3 1.26 -5.19 11.75
N ALA A 4 1.78 -4.15 11.11
CA ALA A 4 3.01 -3.48 11.49
C ALA A 4 2.85 -1.96 11.38
N ILE A 5 3.57 -1.24 12.25
CA ILE A 5 3.76 0.20 12.15
C ILE A 5 5.22 0.43 11.79
N GLY A 6 5.47 1.07 10.65
CA GLY A 6 6.80 1.43 10.19
C GLY A 6 7.14 2.86 10.60
N TYR A 7 8.27 3.04 11.26
CA TYR A 7 8.91 4.35 11.46
C TYR A 7 10.18 4.42 10.64
N VAL A 8 10.29 5.43 9.76
CA VAL A 8 11.50 5.66 8.97
C VAL A 8 12.36 6.70 9.69
N GLY A 9 13.34 6.22 10.45
CA GLY A 9 14.30 7.05 11.17
C GLY A 9 15.61 7.28 10.40
N PHE A 10 16.58 7.90 11.08
CA PHE A 10 17.86 8.33 10.46
C PHE A 10 18.97 7.27 10.43
N SER A 11 18.78 6.11 11.08
CA SER A 11 19.84 5.09 11.26
C SER A 11 19.90 4.05 10.13
N GLY A 12 18.94 4.07 9.20
CA GLY A 12 18.78 3.09 8.12
C GLY A 12 17.30 2.82 7.82
N PRO A 13 16.99 2.25 6.64
CA PRO A 13 15.60 1.96 6.28
C PRO A 13 15.04 0.87 7.20
N PRO A 14 13.82 1.02 7.75
CA PRO A 14 13.14 -0.09 8.40
C PRO A 14 13.05 -1.26 7.43
N THR A 15 13.41 -2.45 7.93
CA THR A 15 13.59 -3.65 7.12
C THR A 15 12.76 -4.79 7.71
N VAL A 16 12.02 -5.49 6.85
CA VAL A 16 11.36 -6.76 7.17
C VAL A 16 12.14 -7.87 6.46
N SER A 17 12.72 -8.80 7.23
CA SER A 17 13.49 -9.93 6.71
C SER A 17 12.70 -11.23 6.80
N PHE A 18 12.81 -12.07 5.78
CA PHE A 18 12.13 -13.36 5.69
C PHE A 18 13.07 -14.49 6.10
N LEU A 19 13.30 -14.63 7.41
CA LEU A 19 14.14 -15.68 7.96
C LEU A 19 13.34 -16.98 8.19
N TYR A 20 13.98 -18.15 8.01
CA TYR A 20 13.44 -19.42 8.52
C TYR A 20 14.28 -19.92 9.71
N GLU A 21 13.60 -20.44 10.74
CA GLU A 21 14.23 -21.14 11.86
C GLU A 21 14.58 -22.57 11.44
N ASP A 22 15.83 -22.81 11.07
CA ASP A 22 16.51 -24.07 11.38
C ASP A 22 18.02 -23.90 11.20
N LEU A 23 18.73 -24.01 12.33
CA LEU A 23 20.18 -24.03 12.67
C LEU A 23 21.29 -23.46 11.75
N TYR A 24 20.99 -22.94 10.55
CA TYR A 24 21.92 -22.44 9.53
C TYR A 24 21.32 -21.29 8.68
N SER A 25 20.43 -20.48 9.25
CA SER A 25 19.80 -19.26 8.68
C SER A 25 20.20 -18.92 7.24
N LEU A 26 19.59 -19.59 6.28
CA LEU A 26 19.64 -19.17 4.88
C LEU A 26 18.39 -18.33 4.64
N ASP A 27 18.63 -17.10 4.19
CA ASP A 27 17.61 -16.27 3.60
C ASP A 27 16.99 -17.05 2.43
N VAL A 28 15.71 -17.40 2.53
CA VAL A 28 15.02 -18.10 1.43
C VAL A 28 14.33 -17.03 0.61
N PRO A 29 14.70 -16.83 -0.67
CA PRO A 29 14.02 -15.89 -1.54
C PRO A 29 12.56 -16.27 -1.68
N ARG A 30 11.68 -15.26 -1.62
CA ARG A 30 10.25 -15.43 -1.81
C ARG A 30 9.74 -14.37 -2.76
N GLU A 31 8.83 -14.76 -3.63
CA GLU A 31 7.99 -13.79 -4.31
C GLU A 31 6.96 -13.24 -3.31
N ILE A 32 6.81 -11.92 -3.28
CA ILE A 32 5.84 -11.24 -2.43
C ILE A 32 4.72 -10.69 -3.31
N THR A 33 3.49 -11.14 -3.06
CA THR A 33 2.32 -10.73 -3.85
C THR A 33 1.94 -9.26 -3.60
N GLY A 34 1.98 -8.82 -2.35
CA GLY A 34 1.60 -7.47 -1.97
C GLY A 34 1.35 -7.34 -0.47
N ALA A 35 0.88 -6.16 -0.07
CA ALA A 35 0.40 -5.90 1.28
C ALA A 35 -0.60 -4.74 1.26
N TYR A 36 -1.37 -4.59 2.33
CA TYR A 36 -2.18 -3.40 2.53
C TYR A 36 -1.36 -2.33 3.25
N PHE A 37 -1.48 -1.08 2.78
CA PHE A 37 -0.84 0.08 3.40
C PHE A 37 -1.88 1.18 3.68
N THR A 38 -1.64 1.96 4.73
CA THR A 38 -2.41 3.17 5.06
C THR A 38 -1.56 4.14 5.87
N ASN A 39 -2.00 5.40 5.96
CA ASN A 39 -1.40 6.36 6.88
C ASN A 39 -1.66 5.96 8.34
N THR A 40 -0.70 6.26 9.21
CA THR A 40 -0.97 6.32 10.66
C THR A 40 -1.78 7.57 10.99
N THR A 41 -2.48 7.56 12.13
CA THR A 41 -3.26 8.73 12.58
C THR A 41 -2.41 10.00 12.64
N TYR A 42 -1.16 9.89 13.10
CA TYR A 42 -0.29 11.06 13.22
C TYR A 42 0.07 11.65 11.86
N ALA A 43 0.57 10.84 10.92
CA ALA A 43 0.89 11.30 9.58
C ALA A 43 -0.35 11.85 8.85
N TYR A 44 -1.50 11.18 8.99
CA TYR A 44 -2.76 11.62 8.39
C TYR A 44 -3.20 13.01 8.89
N LEU A 45 -3.25 13.19 10.22
CA LEU A 45 -3.68 14.46 10.81
C LEU A 45 -2.70 15.59 10.52
N SER A 46 -1.40 15.29 10.56
CA SER A 46 -0.34 16.25 10.22
C SER A 46 -0.49 16.77 8.79
N MET A 47 -0.71 15.90 7.81
CA MET A 47 -0.96 16.33 6.42
C MET A 47 -2.29 17.09 6.28
N ARG A 48 -3.37 16.64 6.95
CA ARG A 48 -4.71 17.24 6.80
C ARG A 48 -4.83 18.63 7.44
N ASP A 49 -4.27 18.79 8.64
CA ASP A 49 -4.50 19.96 9.49
C ASP A 49 -3.23 20.82 9.68
N GLY A 50 -2.05 20.28 9.38
CA GLY A 50 -0.76 20.84 9.79
C GLY A 50 -0.47 20.57 11.27
N ASP A 51 0.76 20.81 11.68
CA ASP A 51 1.16 20.79 13.10
C ASP A 51 2.28 21.82 13.39
N ALA A 52 2.98 21.66 14.52
CA ALA A 52 4.04 22.59 14.92
C ALA A 52 5.29 22.54 14.01
N PHE A 53 5.44 21.50 13.18
CA PHE A 53 6.58 21.26 12.32
C PHE A 53 6.18 21.13 10.84
N ALA A 54 5.11 20.38 10.57
CA ALA A 54 4.64 20.09 9.22
C ALA A 54 3.54 21.06 8.78
N LYS A 55 3.54 21.36 7.48
CA LYS A 55 2.48 22.20 6.89
C LYS A 55 1.26 21.35 6.51
N LYS A 56 0.10 21.99 6.47
CA LYS A 56 -1.09 21.42 5.86
C LYS A 56 -0.88 21.21 4.36
N PHE A 57 -1.24 20.03 3.85
CA PHE A 57 -1.19 19.71 2.43
C PHE A 57 -2.25 20.48 1.64
N GLY A 58 -1.89 20.92 0.45
CA GLY A 58 -2.69 21.85 -0.36
C GLY A 58 -2.59 23.31 0.10
N GLY A 59 -1.90 23.60 1.21
CA GLY A 59 -1.77 24.96 1.73
C GLY A 59 -3.12 25.59 2.13
N ASP A 60 -3.14 26.91 2.25
CA ASP A 60 -4.33 27.66 2.67
C ASP A 60 -5.43 27.66 1.60
N SER A 61 -5.05 27.66 0.32
CA SER A 61 -5.98 27.62 -0.83
C SER A 61 -6.46 26.20 -1.17
N GLY A 62 -5.80 25.17 -0.65
CA GLY A 62 -6.06 23.78 -1.00
C GLY A 62 -5.56 23.40 -2.40
N SER A 63 -4.56 24.10 -2.94
CA SER A 63 -4.02 23.92 -4.30
C SER A 63 -2.50 23.74 -4.38
N ASP A 64 -1.79 23.75 -3.25
CA ASP A 64 -0.36 23.51 -3.28
C ASP A 64 -0.07 22.05 -3.68
N PRO A 65 0.88 21.82 -4.61
CA PRO A 65 1.18 20.48 -5.12
C PRO A 65 1.98 19.67 -4.09
N ASP A 66 1.27 19.09 -3.14
CA ASP A 66 1.86 18.27 -2.07
C ASP A 66 1.74 16.77 -2.31
N TRP A 67 2.63 16.00 -1.71
CA TRP A 67 2.59 14.54 -1.80
C TRP A 67 3.37 13.89 -0.66
N PHE A 68 2.96 12.68 -0.31
CA PHE A 68 3.65 11.82 0.65
C PHE A 68 3.79 10.42 0.07
N LYS A 69 5.01 9.91 -0.04
CA LYS A 69 5.34 8.70 -0.80
C LYS A 69 6.06 7.68 0.05
N LEU A 70 5.55 6.45 0.02
CA LEU A 70 6.19 5.24 0.50
C LEU A 70 6.87 4.54 -0.67
N THR A 71 8.17 4.32 -0.55
CA THR A 71 8.97 3.53 -1.49
C THR A 71 9.28 2.19 -0.84
N ILE A 72 8.81 1.10 -1.46
CA ILE A 72 9.07 -0.29 -1.04
C ILE A 72 10.13 -0.88 -1.96
N THR A 73 11.25 -1.29 -1.38
CA THR A 73 12.40 -1.84 -2.10
C THR A 73 12.59 -3.30 -1.76
N GLY A 74 12.67 -4.14 -2.80
CA GLY A 74 13.02 -5.55 -2.67
C GLY A 74 14.53 -5.75 -2.58
N ILE A 75 14.97 -6.59 -1.63
CA ILE A 75 16.37 -6.95 -1.43
C ILE A 75 16.54 -8.44 -1.67
N GLY A 76 17.47 -8.83 -2.55
CA GLY A 76 17.79 -10.23 -2.85
C GLY A 76 18.90 -10.80 -1.95
N GLU A 77 19.22 -12.08 -2.10
CA GLU A 77 20.18 -12.82 -1.24
C GLU A 77 21.56 -12.15 -1.13
N SER A 78 22.03 -11.51 -2.20
CA SER A 78 23.34 -10.85 -2.23
C SER A 78 23.33 -9.46 -1.56
N GLY A 79 22.18 -9.03 -1.02
CA GLY A 79 21.95 -7.68 -0.52
C GLY A 79 21.67 -6.65 -1.62
N SER A 80 21.54 -7.06 -2.89
CA SER A 80 21.25 -6.15 -4.00
C SER A 80 19.75 -5.81 -4.09
N LYS A 81 19.45 -4.59 -4.57
CA LYS A 81 18.08 -4.19 -4.94
C LYS A 81 17.58 -5.01 -6.12
N THR A 82 16.42 -5.67 -5.97
CA THR A 82 15.76 -6.46 -7.03
C THR A 82 14.71 -5.66 -7.79
N GLY A 83 14.05 -4.73 -7.09
CA GLY A 83 13.01 -3.86 -7.64
C GLY A 83 12.58 -2.79 -6.65
N GLU A 84 11.67 -1.92 -7.09
CA GLU A 84 11.08 -0.87 -6.27
C GLU A 84 9.63 -0.60 -6.71
N VAL A 85 8.78 -0.34 -5.72
CA VAL A 85 7.39 0.08 -5.92
C VAL A 85 7.15 1.35 -5.13
N ASP A 86 6.64 2.37 -5.81
CA ASP A 86 6.25 3.63 -5.21
C ASP A 86 4.73 3.66 -4.96
N PHE A 87 4.35 4.01 -3.74
CA PHE A 87 2.97 4.18 -3.33
C PHE A 87 2.76 5.55 -2.68
N TYR A 88 1.88 6.37 -3.26
CA TYR A 88 1.54 7.68 -2.71
C TYR A 88 0.46 7.55 -1.64
N LEU A 89 0.88 7.79 -0.39
CA LEU A 89 0.03 7.88 0.79
C LEU A 89 -0.78 9.19 0.83
N ALA A 90 -0.35 10.20 0.08
CA ALA A 90 -1.12 11.39 -0.27
C ALA A 90 -0.61 11.97 -1.60
N ASP A 91 -1.51 12.56 -2.39
CA ASP A 91 -1.16 13.24 -3.64
C ASP A 91 -2.15 14.38 -3.93
N TYR A 92 -1.62 15.60 -4.02
CA TYR A 92 -2.33 16.86 -4.28
C TYR A 92 -1.80 17.53 -5.57
N ARG A 93 -1.14 16.75 -6.44
CA ARG A 93 -0.52 17.28 -7.67
C ARG A 93 -1.47 17.30 -8.87
N PHE A 94 -2.76 17.01 -8.67
CA PHE A 94 -3.73 16.97 -9.77
C PHE A 94 -4.15 18.39 -10.18
N ASP A 95 -4.34 18.61 -11.48
CA ASP A 95 -4.90 19.89 -11.98
C ASP A 95 -6.33 20.14 -11.47
N ASP A 96 -7.03 19.08 -11.09
CA ASP A 96 -8.37 19.09 -10.53
C ASP A 96 -8.29 18.63 -9.08
N ASN A 97 -8.29 19.59 -8.15
CA ASN A 97 -8.12 19.37 -6.71
C ASN A 97 -9.21 18.47 -6.11
N SER A 98 -10.32 18.21 -6.81
CA SER A 98 -11.30 17.23 -6.34
C SER A 98 -10.78 15.79 -6.36
N LYS A 99 -9.65 15.56 -7.03
CA LYS A 99 -8.93 14.28 -7.08
C LYS A 99 -7.83 14.17 -6.03
N ASP A 100 -7.53 15.25 -5.32
CA ASP A 100 -6.55 15.24 -4.24
C ASP A 100 -6.98 14.28 -3.14
N TYR A 101 -6.02 13.57 -2.56
CA TYR A 101 -6.33 12.59 -1.55
C TYR A 101 -5.24 12.42 -0.50
N ILE A 102 -5.68 11.98 0.67
CA ILE A 102 -4.84 11.38 1.71
C ILE A 102 -5.43 10.00 1.97
N VAL A 103 -4.62 8.95 1.88
CA VAL A 103 -5.06 7.57 2.09
C VAL A 103 -5.52 7.39 3.54
N ASP A 104 -6.81 7.08 3.72
CA ASP A 104 -7.46 6.82 5.03
C ASP A 104 -7.99 5.38 5.16
N LYS A 105 -7.77 4.56 4.12
CA LYS A 105 -8.22 3.17 4.03
C LYS A 105 -7.05 2.28 3.64
N TRP A 106 -7.11 1.04 4.13
CA TRP A 106 -6.23 -0.03 3.70
C TRP A 106 -6.27 -0.20 2.18
N THR A 107 -5.15 0.10 1.54
CA THR A 107 -5.00 0.04 0.08
C THR A 107 -4.01 -1.06 -0.25
N TRP A 108 -4.44 -2.03 -1.05
CA TRP A 108 -3.56 -3.09 -1.53
C TRP A 108 -2.55 -2.51 -2.51
N VAL A 109 -1.27 -2.80 -2.27
CA VAL A 109 -0.17 -2.48 -3.17
C VAL A 109 0.42 -3.80 -3.66
N ASP A 110 0.43 -3.96 -4.99
CA ASP A 110 1.05 -5.10 -5.66
C ASP A 110 2.57 -4.97 -5.58
N LEU A 111 3.23 -5.99 -5.04
CA LEU A 111 4.69 -6.05 -4.87
C LEU A 111 5.33 -7.14 -5.74
N SER A 112 4.56 -7.80 -6.60
CA SER A 112 5.05 -8.89 -7.45
C SER A 112 6.18 -8.47 -8.40
N SER A 113 6.24 -7.18 -8.77
CA SER A 113 7.32 -6.62 -9.58
C SER A 113 8.67 -6.54 -8.87
N LEU A 114 8.73 -6.81 -7.55
CA LEU A 114 9.99 -6.87 -6.81
C LEU A 114 10.78 -8.16 -7.07
N GLY A 115 10.17 -9.18 -7.68
CA GLY A 115 10.78 -10.48 -7.90
C GLY A 115 11.00 -11.27 -6.61
N GLU A 116 11.97 -12.18 -6.63
CA GLU A 116 12.36 -12.96 -5.46
C GLU A 116 13.19 -12.11 -4.49
N VAL A 117 12.70 -11.97 -3.25
CA VAL A 117 13.31 -11.14 -2.21
C VAL A 117 13.52 -11.92 -0.91
N VAL A 118 14.55 -11.53 -0.17
CA VAL A 118 14.83 -12.00 1.19
C VAL A 118 14.46 -10.96 2.24
N ALA A 119 14.33 -9.70 1.83
CA ALA A 119 13.87 -8.62 2.69
C ALA A 119 13.16 -7.51 1.90
N LEU A 120 12.32 -6.75 2.61
CA LEU A 120 11.74 -5.51 2.14
C LEU A 120 12.31 -4.35 2.96
N GLN A 121 12.74 -3.30 2.26
CA GLN A 121 13.14 -2.03 2.85
C GLN A 121 12.13 -0.96 2.52
N PHE A 122 11.84 -0.08 3.47
CA PHE A 122 10.87 0.99 3.30
C PHE A 122 11.53 2.35 3.48
N ALA A 123 11.17 3.29 2.62
CA ALA A 123 11.56 4.69 2.74
C ALA A 123 10.33 5.58 2.58
N LEU A 124 10.32 6.70 3.31
CA LEU A 124 9.29 7.72 3.19
C LEU A 124 9.91 9.02 2.71
N SER A 125 9.18 9.73 1.85
CA SER A 125 9.55 11.05 1.35
C SER A 125 8.30 11.91 1.18
N SER A 126 8.46 13.23 1.28
CA SER A 126 7.35 14.19 1.23
C SER A 126 7.76 15.47 0.50
N SER A 127 6.79 16.14 -0.11
CA SER A 127 6.95 17.53 -0.56
C SER A 127 7.23 18.48 0.60
N ASP A 128 6.71 18.19 1.79
CA ASP A 128 6.95 18.94 3.01
C ASP A 128 8.25 18.48 3.69
N SER A 129 9.36 18.99 3.15
CA SER A 129 10.72 18.75 3.62
C SER A 129 11.50 20.07 3.72
N GLY A 130 12.32 20.20 4.77
CA GLY A 130 13.21 21.33 5.00
C GLY A 130 14.69 20.91 5.05
N GLU A 131 15.55 21.81 5.54
CA GLU A 131 17.00 21.59 5.66
C GLU A 131 17.37 20.38 6.54
N TRP A 132 16.53 20.07 7.53
CA TRP A 132 16.73 18.97 8.47
C TRP A 132 16.06 17.66 8.05
N GLY A 133 15.50 17.62 6.84
CA GLY A 133 14.77 16.47 6.30
C GLY A 133 13.26 16.69 6.27
N MET A 134 12.53 15.58 6.21
CA MET A 134 11.08 15.57 6.09
C MET A 134 10.41 16.09 7.37
N ASN A 135 9.51 17.07 7.23
CA ASN A 135 8.72 17.56 8.37
C ASN A 135 7.51 16.66 8.64
N THR A 136 6.91 16.14 7.56
CA THR A 136 5.81 15.17 7.65
C THR A 136 6.22 13.97 8.51
N PRO A 137 5.40 13.53 9.48
CA PRO A 137 5.73 12.40 10.34
C PRO A 137 6.03 11.14 9.52
N ALA A 138 7.22 10.58 9.73
CA ALA A 138 7.73 9.44 8.97
C ALA A 138 7.15 8.08 9.43
N TYR A 139 5.82 7.97 9.46
CA TYR A 139 5.08 6.80 9.94
C TYR A 139 4.04 6.29 8.94
N PHE A 140 4.06 4.98 8.68
CA PHE A 140 3.03 4.28 7.91
C PHE A 140 2.56 3.02 8.62
N ALA A 141 1.38 2.52 8.25
CA ALA A 141 0.88 1.23 8.72
C ALA A 141 0.81 0.25 7.55
N MET A 142 1.09 -1.02 7.83
CA MET A 142 1.05 -2.14 6.89
C MET A 142 0.30 -3.32 7.53
N ASP A 143 -0.46 -4.08 6.74
CA ASP A 143 -1.11 -5.32 7.19
C ASP A 143 -1.19 -6.34 6.04
N ASP A 144 -1.42 -7.60 6.39
CA ASP A 144 -1.62 -8.74 5.48
C ASP A 144 -0.53 -8.83 4.38
N LEU A 145 0.73 -8.72 4.81
CA LEU A 145 1.90 -8.93 3.95
C LEU A 145 1.87 -10.33 3.36
N ASN A 146 1.98 -10.39 2.03
CA ASN A 146 1.83 -11.58 1.20
C ASN A 146 0.46 -12.26 1.33
N GLY A 147 -0.58 -11.48 1.65
CA GLY A 147 -1.97 -11.93 1.72
C GLY A 147 -2.66 -12.06 0.35
N ALA A 148 -3.99 -11.98 0.33
CA ALA A 148 -4.77 -12.03 -0.90
C ALA A 148 -5.11 -10.61 -1.39
N PRO A 149 -4.93 -10.31 -2.68
CA PRO A 149 -5.38 -9.05 -3.27
C PRO A 149 -6.92 -8.95 -3.18
N PRO A 150 -7.49 -7.73 -3.23
CA PRO A 150 -8.93 -7.57 -3.33
C PRO A 150 -9.41 -8.28 -4.60
N VAL A 151 -10.28 -9.28 -4.45
CA VAL A 151 -10.89 -9.95 -5.60
C VAL A 151 -11.82 -8.97 -6.31
N PRO A 152 -11.54 -8.57 -7.56
CA PRO A 152 -12.50 -7.78 -8.30
C PRO A 152 -13.75 -8.64 -8.48
N ILE A 153 -14.91 -8.08 -8.12
CA ILE A 153 -16.20 -8.75 -8.29
C ILE A 153 -16.79 -8.57 -9.71
N PRO A 154 -16.06 -8.79 -10.83
CA PRO A 154 -16.74 -9.09 -12.08
C PRO A 154 -17.28 -10.53 -12.12
N GLY A 155 -16.51 -11.52 -11.66
CA GLY A 155 -16.82 -12.94 -11.90
C GLY A 155 -17.95 -13.55 -11.08
N ALA A 156 -18.09 -13.16 -9.80
CA ALA A 156 -19.10 -13.74 -8.90
C ALA A 156 -20.53 -13.37 -9.31
N VAL A 157 -20.74 -12.15 -9.81
CA VAL A 157 -22.07 -11.69 -10.26
C VAL A 157 -22.55 -12.47 -11.48
N TRP A 158 -21.66 -12.82 -12.42
CA TRP A 158 -22.01 -13.66 -13.57
C TRP A 158 -22.34 -15.10 -13.17
N LEU A 159 -21.67 -15.65 -12.16
CA LEU A 159 -21.91 -17.01 -11.68
C LEU A 159 -23.27 -17.14 -10.96
N PHE A 160 -23.68 -16.12 -10.19
CA PHE A 160 -25.02 -16.08 -9.58
C PHE A 160 -26.12 -15.67 -10.57
N GLY A 161 -25.83 -14.76 -11.51
CA GLY A 161 -26.79 -14.31 -12.52
C GLY A 161 -27.18 -15.40 -13.53
N SER A 162 -26.21 -16.19 -14.00
CA SER A 162 -26.46 -17.29 -14.94
C SER A 162 -27.23 -18.47 -14.31
N GLY A 163 -26.96 -18.77 -13.03
CA GLY A 163 -27.67 -19.81 -12.29
C GLY A 163 -29.18 -19.52 -12.16
N ILE A 164 -29.55 -18.27 -11.85
CA ILE A 164 -30.95 -17.86 -11.71
C ILE A 164 -31.67 -17.90 -13.06
N VAL A 165 -31.04 -17.42 -14.15
CA VAL A 165 -31.63 -17.45 -15.50
C VAL A 165 -31.83 -18.89 -15.99
N GLY A 166 -30.87 -19.79 -15.74
CA GLY A 166 -30.99 -21.21 -16.07
C GLY A 166 -32.18 -21.90 -15.37
N LEU A 167 -32.41 -21.59 -14.08
CA LEU A 167 -33.53 -22.11 -13.30
C LEU A 167 -34.90 -21.61 -13.80
N PHE A 168 -35.02 -20.36 -14.24
CA PHE A 168 -36.25 -19.84 -14.85
C PHE A 168 -36.54 -20.49 -16.21
N CYS A 169 -35.52 -20.69 -17.05
CA CYS A 169 -35.68 -21.38 -18.34
C CYS A 169 -36.09 -22.85 -18.16
N LEU A 170 -35.51 -23.55 -17.19
CA LEU A 170 -35.86 -24.95 -16.89
C LEU A 170 -37.28 -25.08 -16.32
N ARG A 171 -37.73 -24.12 -15.49
CA ARG A 171 -39.09 -24.13 -14.93
C ARG A 171 -40.16 -23.88 -15.98
N ARG A 172 -39.90 -23.05 -16.99
CA ARG A 172 -40.86 -22.76 -18.06
C ARG A 172 -41.06 -23.95 -19.01
N ARG A 173 -40.01 -24.74 -19.27
CA ARG A 173 -40.09 -25.92 -20.14
C ARG A 173 -40.93 -27.08 -19.56
N ASN A 174 -41.08 -27.14 -18.24
CA ASN A 174 -41.86 -28.19 -17.57
C ASN A 174 -43.35 -27.82 -17.40
N ALA A 175 -43.77 -26.62 -17.77
CA ALA A 175 -45.16 -26.18 -17.70
C ALA A 175 -45.92 -26.31 -19.04
N GLU A 176 -45.22 -26.71 -20.11
CA GLU A 176 -45.76 -26.84 -21.48
C GLU A 176 -45.91 -28.30 -21.94
N ASN A 177 -45.79 -29.29 -21.04
CA ASN A 177 -46.04 -30.72 -21.30
C ASN A 177 -47.22 -31.24 -20.47
#